data_AF-S3DH81-F1
#
_entry.id   AF-S3DH81-F1
#
_cell.length_a   1.000
_cell.length_b   1.000
_cell.length_c   1.000
_cell.angle_alpha   90.00
_cell.angle_beta   90.00
_cell.angle_gamma   90.00
#
_symmetry.space_group_name_H-M   'P 1'
#
loop_
_entity.id
_entity.type
_entity.pdbx_description
1 polymer ?
#
loop_
_entity_poly.entity_id
_entity_poly.type
_entity_poly.pdbx_seq_one_letter_code
_entity_poly.pdbx_strand_id
1 'polypeptide(L)'
;MEPSRSDQKAERLLFRLKWPFSKKDLDAVLSTVERYKSSLALATASEHTRLAVETQRCVQDLKENIEKQKDDSTRLKIIRWLSTTDPSSNFHSGCEGHQSTSGSWVLNHTSYKNWSQSPNSFLWLHGIPGCGKTTLR
;
A
#
# COMPACT_ATOMS: atom_id res chain seq x y z
N MET A 1 56.60 -29.65 37.65
CA MET A 1 56.43 -31.02 38.16
C MET A 1 55.22 -31.60 37.45
N GLU A 2 55.43 -32.52 36.52
CA GLU A 2 54.37 -33.19 35.74
C GLU A 2 53.66 -34.23 36.62
N PRO A 3 52.32 -34.33 36.59
CA PRO A 3 51.58 -35.28 37.40
C PRO A 3 51.85 -36.73 36.96
N SER A 4 52.04 -37.62 37.93
CA SER A 4 52.34 -39.04 37.71
C SER A 4 51.18 -39.76 37.00
N ARG A 5 51.52 -40.76 36.19
CA ARG A 5 50.56 -41.63 35.45
C ARG A 5 49.58 -42.37 36.38
N SER A 6 49.91 -42.51 37.66
CA SER A 6 49.03 -43.05 38.71
C SER A 6 47.96 -42.05 39.14
N ASP A 7 48.31 -40.77 39.25
CA ASP A 7 47.41 -39.70 39.71
C ASP A 7 46.31 -39.41 38.68
N GLN A 8 46.66 -39.41 37.39
CA GLN A 8 45.66 -39.30 36.31
C GLN A 8 44.65 -40.46 36.30
N LYS A 9 45.08 -41.67 36.69
CA LYS A 9 44.17 -42.82 36.79
C LYS A 9 43.24 -42.68 37.99
N ALA A 10 43.77 -42.21 39.13
CA ALA A 10 43.00 -41.95 40.34
C ALA A 10 41.95 -40.86 40.11
N GLU A 11 42.30 -39.75 39.46
CA GLU A 11 41.35 -38.68 39.13
C GLU A 11 40.24 -39.15 38.18
N ARG A 12 40.59 -39.93 37.14
CA ARG A 12 39.59 -40.49 36.22
C ARG A 12 38.63 -41.44 36.93
N LEU A 13 39.11 -42.22 37.88
CA LEU A 13 38.28 -43.10 38.70
C LEU A 13 37.37 -42.32 39.64
N LEU A 14 37.90 -41.29 40.31
CA LEU A 14 37.12 -40.38 41.16
C LEU A 14 36.03 -39.67 40.35
N PHE A 15 36.35 -39.20 39.14
CA PHE A 15 35.37 -38.57 38.25
C PHE A 15 34.27 -39.56 37.83
N ARG A 16 34.64 -40.80 37.46
CA ARG A 16 33.69 -41.87 37.12
C ARG A 16 32.83 -42.33 38.30
N LEU A 17 33.38 -42.28 39.51
CA LEU A 17 32.65 -42.59 40.74
C LEU A 17 31.72 -41.45 41.13
N LYS A 18 32.12 -40.18 40.92
CA LYS A 18 31.29 -38.99 41.19
C LYS A 18 30.17 -38.80 40.18
N TRP A 19 30.36 -39.26 38.94
CA TRP A 19 29.37 -39.24 37.86
C TRP A 19 27.98 -39.80 38.23
N PRO A 20 27.84 -41.04 38.76
CA PRO A 20 26.53 -41.56 39.15
C PRO A 20 25.87 -40.79 40.31
N PHE A 21 26.65 -40.14 41.18
CA PHE A 21 26.11 -39.30 42.27
C PHE A 21 25.68 -37.91 41.78
N SER A 22 26.30 -37.39 40.71
CA SER A 22 25.96 -36.09 40.11
C SER A 22 25.05 -36.21 38.87
N LYS A 23 24.72 -37.43 38.45
CA LYS A 23 23.84 -37.72 37.30
C LYS A 23 22.50 -36.99 37.40
N LYS A 24 21.91 -36.95 38.60
CA LYS A 24 20.64 -36.24 38.84
C LYS A 24 20.74 -34.73 38.57
N ASP A 25 21.84 -34.11 39.00
CA ASP A 25 22.08 -32.68 38.77
C ASP A 25 22.34 -32.40 37.28
N LEU A 26 23.10 -33.27 36.62
CA LEU A 26 23.36 -33.17 35.18
C LEU A 26 22.07 -33.31 34.36
N ASP A 27 21.21 -34.28 34.70
CA ASP A 27 19.92 -34.47 34.05
C ASP A 27 19.00 -33.25 34.27
N ALA A 28 19.06 -32.61 35.45
CA ALA A 28 18.34 -31.38 35.73
C ALA A 28 18.86 -30.17 34.92
N VAL A 29 20.19 -30.03 34.77
CA VAL A 29 20.76 -28.97 33.92
C VAL A 29 20.46 -29.23 32.44
N LEU A 30 20.60 -30.48 31.98
CA LEU A 30 20.34 -30.87 30.60
C LEU A 30 18.88 -30.60 30.22
N SER A 31 17.93 -31.02 31.04
CA SER A 31 16.50 -30.74 30.83
C SER A 31 16.19 -29.24 30.81
N THR A 32 16.89 -28.45 31.63
CA THR A 32 16.77 -26.98 31.62
C THR A 32 17.27 -26.38 30.31
N VAL A 33 18.43 -26.84 29.82
CA VAL A 33 19.00 -26.41 28.54
C VAL A 33 18.11 -26.81 27.38
N GLU A 34 17.58 -28.03 27.38
CA GLU A 34 16.65 -28.52 26.35
C GLU A 34 15.36 -27.69 26.31
N ARG A 35 14.85 -27.31 27.48
CA ARG A 35 13.68 -26.42 27.59
C ARG A 35 13.97 -25.05 27.00
N TYR A 36 15.10 -24.43 27.34
CA TYR A 36 15.47 -23.13 26.77
C TYR A 36 15.72 -23.20 25.27
N LYS A 37 16.39 -24.25 24.79
CA LYS A 37 16.58 -24.50 23.35
C LYS A 37 15.23 -24.58 22.63
N SER A 38 14.28 -25.33 23.19
CA SER A 38 12.94 -25.47 22.62
C SER A 38 12.18 -24.15 22.60
N SER A 39 12.26 -23.38 23.69
CA SER A 39 11.66 -22.05 23.79
C SER A 39 12.23 -21.07 22.77
N LEU A 40 13.57 -21.03 22.61
CA LEU A 40 14.23 -20.18 21.63
C LEU A 40 13.90 -20.60 20.20
N ALA A 41 13.83 -21.90 19.91
CA ALA A 41 13.44 -22.40 18.60
C ALA A 41 12.02 -21.97 18.23
N LEU A 42 11.07 -22.05 19.17
CA LEU A 42 9.69 -21.58 18.97
C LEU A 42 9.62 -20.07 18.79
N ALA A 43 10.32 -19.29 19.61
CA ALA A 43 10.36 -17.82 19.49
C ALA A 43 10.93 -17.40 18.13
N THR A 44 12.02 -18.04 17.71
CA THR A 44 12.66 -17.76 16.40
C THR A 44 11.72 -18.12 15.25
N ALA A 45 11.04 -19.28 15.32
CA ALA A 45 10.05 -19.67 14.32
C ALA A 45 8.88 -18.68 14.24
N SER A 46 8.36 -18.22 15.38
CA SER A 46 7.31 -17.20 15.44
C SER A 46 7.75 -15.87 14.83
N GLU A 47 9.01 -15.48 15.03
CA GLU A 47 9.52 -14.23 14.46
C GLU A 47 9.68 -14.34 12.93
N HIS A 48 10.15 -15.49 12.44
CA HIS A 48 10.22 -15.76 11.01
C HIS A 48 8.84 -15.74 10.34
N THR A 49 7.83 -16.36 10.95
CA THR A 49 6.46 -16.32 10.40
C THR A 49 5.89 -14.90 10.42
N ARG A 50 6.17 -14.12 11.46
CA ARG A 50 5.79 -12.69 11.54
C ARG A 50 6.37 -11.89 10.38
N LEU A 51 7.68 -11.98 10.17
CA LEU A 51 8.36 -11.29 9.08
C LEU A 51 7.85 -11.74 7.70
N ALA A 52 7.60 -13.04 7.52
CA ALA A 52 7.06 -13.57 6.27
C ALA A 52 5.67 -12.98 5.96
N VAL A 53 4.78 -12.90 6.96
CA VAL A 53 3.45 -12.30 6.80
C VAL A 53 3.54 -10.80 6.50
N GLU A 54 4.42 -10.06 7.17
CA GLU A 54 4.64 -8.63 6.88
C GLU A 54 5.17 -8.40 5.47
N THR A 55 6.14 -9.21 5.04
CA THR A 55 6.69 -9.14 3.69
C THR A 55 5.61 -9.44 2.66
N GLN A 56 4.79 -10.47 2.89
CA GLN A 56 3.68 -10.81 2.00
C GLN A 56 2.64 -9.70 1.90
N ARG A 57 2.33 -9.02 3.02
CA ARG A 57 1.43 -7.86 3.04
C ARG A 57 1.99 -6.71 2.18
N CYS A 58 3.27 -6.38 2.38
CA CYS A 58 3.92 -5.32 1.60
C CYS A 58 3.91 -5.63 0.09
N VAL A 59 4.19 -6.88 -0.29
CA VAL A 59 4.13 -7.31 -1.69
C VAL A 59 2.71 -7.20 -2.26
N GLN A 60 1.69 -7.54 -1.48
CA GLN A 60 0.29 -7.39 -1.90
C GLN A 60 -0.09 -5.92 -2.10
N ASP A 61 0.26 -5.04 -1.17
CA ASP A 61 0.00 -3.59 -1.28
C ASP A 61 0.70 -2.99 -2.51
N LEU A 62 1.96 -3.39 -2.76
CA LEU A 62 2.71 -2.97 -3.93
C LEU A 62 2.04 -3.43 -5.23
N LYS A 63 1.57 -4.68 -5.27
CA LYS A 63 0.86 -5.23 -6.43
C LYS A 63 -0.39 -4.41 -6.74
N GLU A 64 -1.21 -4.12 -5.74
CA GLU A 64 -2.43 -3.33 -5.91
C GLU A 64 -2.15 -1.90 -6.41
N ASN A 65 -1.08 -1.27 -5.90
CA ASN A 65 -0.68 0.06 -6.35
C ASN A 65 -0.20 0.05 -7.81
N ILE A 66 0.55 -0.98 -8.23
CA ILE A 66 1.00 -1.14 -9.62
C ILE A 66 -0.20 -1.37 -10.56
N GLU A 67 -1.16 -2.20 -10.15
CA GLU A 67 -2.37 -2.45 -10.93
C GLU A 67 -3.18 -1.15 -11.12
N LYS A 68 -3.41 -0.39 -10.04
CA LYS A 68 -4.07 0.93 -10.12
C LYS A 68 -3.31 1.90 -11.03
N GLN A 69 -2.00 1.98 -10.92
CA GLN A 69 -1.18 2.85 -11.77
C GLN A 69 -1.27 2.45 -13.25
N LYS A 70 -1.30 1.15 -13.54
CA LYS A 70 -1.48 0.62 -14.88
C LYS A 70 -2.86 0.97 -15.45
N ASP A 71 -3.91 0.85 -14.64
CA ASP A 71 -5.27 1.21 -15.02
C ASP A 71 -5.38 2.71 -15.33
N ASP A 72 -4.81 3.57 -14.48
CA ASP A 72 -4.77 5.01 -14.74
C ASP A 72 -3.99 5.36 -16.00
N SER A 73 -2.84 4.69 -16.23
CA SER A 73 -2.07 4.89 -17.47
C SER A 73 -2.86 4.49 -18.71
N THR A 74 -3.66 3.43 -18.61
CA THR A 74 -4.50 2.93 -19.70
C THR A 74 -5.66 3.89 -19.94
N ARG A 75 -6.32 4.35 -18.88
CA ARG A 75 -7.37 5.38 -18.92
C ARG A 75 -6.87 6.65 -19.61
N LEU A 76 -5.68 7.14 -19.24
CA LEU A 76 -5.08 8.33 -19.86
C LEU A 76 -4.77 8.11 -21.35
N LYS A 77 -4.29 6.92 -21.74
CA LYS A 77 -4.09 6.58 -23.16
C LYS A 77 -5.40 6.60 -23.95
N ILE A 78 -6.48 6.06 -23.39
CA ILE A 78 -7.80 6.07 -24.02
C ILE A 78 -8.30 7.52 -24.16
N ILE A 79 -8.22 8.32 -23.10
CA ILE A 79 -8.61 9.74 -23.14
C ILE A 79 -7.83 10.47 -24.22
N ARG A 80 -6.51 10.25 -24.30
CA ARG A 80 -5.66 10.88 -25.31
C ARG A 80 -5.99 10.40 -26.73
N TRP A 81 -6.34 9.13 -26.90
CA TRP A 81 -6.75 8.59 -28.20
C TRP A 81 -8.11 9.16 -28.66
N LEU A 82 -9.07 9.31 -27.74
CA LEU A 82 -10.39 9.91 -28.02
C LEU A 82 -10.32 11.43 -28.23
N SER A 83 -9.35 12.10 -27.60
CA SER A 83 -9.20 13.56 -27.70
C SER A 83 -8.48 13.91 -29.00
N THR A 84 -9.23 14.27 -30.04
CA THR A 84 -8.68 14.73 -31.33
C THR A 84 -8.03 16.12 -31.25
N THR A 85 -8.37 16.90 -30.23
CA THR A 85 -7.79 18.22 -29.91
C THR A 85 -7.69 18.36 -28.40
N ASP A 86 -6.71 19.13 -27.92
CA ASP A 86 -6.60 19.45 -26.49
C ASP A 86 -7.83 20.26 -26.02
N PRO A 87 -8.68 19.71 -25.14
CA PRO A 87 -9.85 20.41 -24.64
C PRO A 87 -9.47 21.66 -23.83
N SER A 88 -8.26 21.71 -23.27
CA SER A 88 -7.77 22.87 -22.50
C SER A 88 -7.59 24.10 -23.40
N SER A 89 -7.07 23.92 -24.61
CA SER A 89 -6.91 25.00 -25.59
C SER A 89 -8.25 25.60 -26.02
N ASN A 90 -9.25 24.76 -26.29
CA ASN A 90 -10.60 25.22 -26.62
C ASN A 90 -11.27 25.92 -25.42
N PHE A 91 -11.06 25.40 -24.22
CA PHE A 91 -11.56 26.00 -22.99
C PHE A 91 -10.94 27.37 -22.72
N HIS A 92 -9.61 27.49 -22.84
CA HIS A 92 -8.89 28.75 -22.68
C HIS A 92 -9.26 29.74 -23.77
N SER A 93 -9.32 29.33 -25.04
CA SER A 93 -9.77 30.20 -26.14
C SER A 93 -11.20 30.71 -25.93
N GLY A 94 -12.09 29.86 -25.40
CA GLY A 94 -13.45 30.26 -25.03
C GLY A 94 -13.49 31.23 -23.84
N CYS A 95 -12.58 31.09 -22.89
CA CYS A 95 -12.44 32.02 -21.76
C CYS A 95 -11.80 33.35 -22.18
N GLU A 96 -10.79 33.34 -23.06
CA GLU A 96 -10.13 34.53 -23.57
C GLU A 96 -11.04 35.33 -24.53
N GLY A 97 -11.84 34.63 -25.33
CA GLY A 97 -12.87 35.26 -26.17
C GLY A 97 -14.12 35.72 -25.40
N HIS A 98 -14.17 35.55 -24.09
CA HIS A 98 -15.30 35.95 -23.26
C HIS A 98 -15.31 37.46 -23.05
N GLN A 99 -16.30 38.13 -23.64
CA GLN A 99 -16.67 39.51 -23.30
C GLN A 99 -17.63 39.47 -22.11
N SER A 100 -17.35 40.22 -21.04
CA SER A 100 -18.10 40.17 -19.76
C SER A 100 -19.60 40.50 -19.87
N THR A 101 -20.06 41.03 -20.99
CA THR A 101 -21.47 41.34 -21.29
C THR A 101 -22.14 40.35 -22.25
N SER A 102 -21.38 39.43 -22.85
CA SER A 102 -21.91 38.43 -23.79
C SER A 102 -22.63 37.33 -23.02
N GLY A 103 -23.92 37.14 -23.32
CA GLY A 103 -24.75 36.11 -22.68
C GLY A 103 -25.60 36.60 -21.52
N SER A 104 -25.44 37.84 -21.02
CA SER A 104 -26.27 38.35 -19.91
C SER A 104 -27.77 38.37 -20.24
N TRP A 105 -28.14 38.46 -21.52
CA TRP A 105 -29.54 38.39 -21.97
C TRP A 105 -30.18 37.01 -21.71
N VAL A 106 -29.40 35.93 -21.77
CA VAL A 106 -29.90 34.56 -21.51
C VAL A 106 -29.95 34.27 -20.01
N LEU A 107 -28.96 34.75 -19.25
CA LEU A 107 -28.85 34.54 -17.80
C LEU A 107 -29.95 35.31 -17.07
N ASN A 108 -30.36 36.45 -17.63
CA ASN A 108 -31.47 37.23 -17.13
C ASN A 108 -32.84 36.76 -17.62
N HIS A 109 -32.89 35.85 -18.59
CA HIS A 109 -34.15 35.33 -19.13
C HIS A 109 -34.86 34.44 -18.12
N THR A 110 -36.18 34.59 -18.01
CA THR A 110 -37.02 33.86 -17.04
C THR A 110 -36.88 32.34 -17.19
N SER A 111 -36.76 31.84 -18.42
CA SER A 111 -36.55 30.41 -18.70
C SER A 111 -35.26 29.85 -18.09
N TYR A 112 -34.16 30.61 -18.11
CA TYR A 112 -32.90 30.19 -17.50
C TYR A 112 -32.99 30.17 -15.98
N LYS A 113 -33.58 31.23 -15.39
CA LYS A 113 -33.79 31.30 -13.94
C LYS A 113 -34.67 30.17 -13.43
N ASN A 114 -35.79 29.92 -14.11
CA ASN A 114 -36.72 28.83 -13.76
C ASN A 114 -36.05 27.46 -13.87
N TRP A 115 -35.27 27.22 -14.92
CA TRP A 115 -34.48 25.99 -15.07
C TRP A 115 -33.45 25.85 -13.93
N SER A 116 -32.67 26.89 -13.65
CA SER A 116 -31.62 26.84 -12.62
C SER A 116 -32.14 26.56 -11.20
N GLN A 117 -33.38 26.94 -10.91
CA GLN A 117 -34.01 26.78 -9.59
C GLN A 117 -34.85 25.50 -9.48
N SER A 118 -35.12 24.81 -10.58
CA SER A 118 -36.00 23.63 -10.62
C SER A 118 -35.18 22.34 -10.72
N PRO A 119 -35.20 21.45 -9.70
CA PRO A 119 -34.57 20.15 -9.81
C PRO A 119 -35.20 19.30 -10.93
N ASN A 120 -34.38 18.51 -11.64
CA ASN A 120 -34.79 17.67 -12.78
C ASN A 120 -35.39 18.41 -13.99
N SER A 121 -34.99 19.66 -14.25
CA SER A 121 -35.45 20.42 -15.41
C SER A 121 -34.41 20.47 -16.55
N PHE A 122 -34.89 20.69 -17.78
CA PHE A 122 -34.05 20.72 -18.99
C PHE A 122 -34.26 22.02 -19.77
N LEU A 123 -33.16 22.66 -20.21
CA LEU A 123 -33.17 23.87 -21.01
C LEU A 123 -32.40 23.64 -22.31
N TRP A 124 -33.05 23.84 -23.46
CA TRP A 124 -32.43 23.70 -24.77
C TRP A 124 -32.16 25.07 -25.40
N LEU A 125 -30.89 25.40 -25.63
CA LEU A 125 -30.46 26.63 -26.30
C LEU A 125 -30.06 26.32 -27.75
N HIS A 126 -30.87 26.76 -28.72
CA HIS A 126 -30.59 26.59 -30.15
C HIS A 126 -30.19 27.91 -30.81
N GLY A 127 -29.34 27.84 -31.83
CA GLY A 127 -28.88 28.99 -32.60
C GLY A 127 -27.98 28.56 -33.75
N ILE A 128 -27.68 29.46 -34.68
CA ILE A 128 -26.83 29.16 -35.85
C ILE A 128 -25.43 28.67 -35.41
N PRO A 129 -24.76 27.81 -36.21
CA PRO A 129 -23.37 27.41 -35.93
C PRO A 129 -22.48 28.65 -35.75
N GLY A 130 -21.59 28.64 -34.76
CA GLY A 130 -20.69 29.76 -34.47
C GLY A 130 -21.27 30.92 -33.65
N CYS A 131 -22.54 30.90 -33.25
CA CYS A 131 -23.15 32.00 -32.46
C CYS A 131 -22.76 32.02 -30.96
N GLY A 132 -21.64 31.40 -30.57
CA GLY A 132 -21.12 31.47 -29.20
C GLY A 132 -21.90 30.70 -28.13
N LYS A 133 -22.78 29.75 -28.49
CA LYS A 133 -23.51 28.91 -27.51
C LYS A 133 -22.59 28.23 -26.48
N THR A 134 -21.38 27.85 -26.90
CA THR A 134 -20.38 27.17 -26.05
C THR A 134 -19.60 28.15 -25.15
N THR A 135 -19.59 29.45 -25.47
CA THR A 135 -18.92 30.53 -24.70
C THR A 135 -19.84 31.17 -23.66
N LEU A 136 -21.11 30.76 -23.65
CA LEU A 136 -22.17 31.24 -22.78
C LEU A 136 -21.98 30.62 -21.39
N ARG A 137 -21.54 31.42 -20.42
CA ARG A 137 -21.26 30.97 -19.05
C ARG A 137 -22.12 31.74 -18.06
#